data_AF-A0A936AR26-F1
#
_entry.id   AF-A0A936AR26-F1
#
_cell.length_a   1.000
_cell.length_b   1.000
_cell.length_c   1.000
_cell.angle_alpha   90.00
_cell.angle_beta   90.00
_cell.angle_gamma   90.00
#
_symmetry.space_group_name_H-M   'P 1'
#
loop_
_entity.id
_entity.type
_entity.pdbx_description
1 polymer ?
#
loop_
_entity_poly.entity_id
_entity_poly.type
_entity_poly.pdbx_seq_one_letter_code
_entity_poly.pdbx_strand_id
1 'polypeptide(L)'
;MIRWTILKAVLLGVGTLVAAHLIYLFDLMTPGPQEFLDVALLLVPGVASFASTYVAPKRKVLVGMSLALFGPIVAMIAAQAHQLLGIAVDRIAGVVGMFAILFVYHAMSCTVGTAIGFAASRTIRDGLSKPSKEDRDIH
;
A
#
# COMPACT_ATOMS: atom_id res chain seq x y z
N MET A 1 8.95 0.88 23.48
CA MET A 1 8.01 0.01 22.74
C MET A 1 7.32 0.64 21.52
N ILE A 2 7.04 1.96 21.47
CA ILE A 2 6.27 2.60 20.38
C ILE A 2 6.94 2.53 18.98
N ARG A 3 8.27 2.48 18.90
CA ARG A 3 8.99 2.46 17.61
C ARG A 3 8.78 1.16 16.82
N TRP A 4 8.61 0.04 17.51
CA TRP A 4 8.52 -1.28 16.87
C TRP A 4 7.19 -1.48 16.12
N THR A 5 6.11 -0.91 16.62
CA THR A 5 4.78 -1.02 15.99
C THR A 5 4.66 -0.16 14.74
N ILE A 6 5.29 1.02 14.72
CA ILE A 6 5.37 1.86 13.52
C ILE A 6 6.19 1.15 12.44
N LEU A 7 7.35 0.60 12.81
CA LEU A 7 8.19 -0.14 11.87
C LEU A 7 7.44 -1.32 11.26
N LYS A 8 6.72 -2.11 12.07
CA LYS A 8 5.86 -3.20 11.58
C LYS A 8 4.81 -2.75 10.59
N ALA A 9 4.15 -1.61 10.85
CA ALA A 9 3.13 -1.07 9.94
C ALA A 9 3.74 -0.65 8.60
N VAL A 10 4.89 0.01 8.61
CA VAL A 10 5.62 0.39 7.38
C VAL A 10 6.07 -0.87 6.63
N LEU A 11 6.69 -1.83 7.32
CA LEU A 11 7.14 -3.09 6.73
C LEU A 11 5.99 -3.89 6.12
N LEU A 12 4.80 -3.87 6.74
CA LEU A 12 3.62 -4.49 6.17
C LEU A 12 3.26 -3.85 4.82
N GLY A 13 3.16 -2.52 4.76
CA GLY A 13 2.82 -1.81 3.54
C GLY A 13 3.86 -1.98 2.43
N VAL A 14 5.16 -1.85 2.77
CA VAL A 14 6.26 -2.09 1.82
C VAL A 14 6.27 -3.54 1.37
N GLY A 15 6.05 -4.49 2.28
CA GLY A 15 5.95 -5.91 1.96
C GLY A 15 4.80 -6.21 1.00
N THR A 16 3.64 -5.58 1.17
CA THR A 16 2.52 -5.69 0.23
C THR A 16 2.88 -5.15 -1.15
N LEU A 17 3.55 -4.00 -1.23
CA LEU A 17 4.01 -3.44 -2.52
C LEU A 17 4.99 -4.39 -3.23
N VAL A 18 5.97 -4.93 -2.50
CA VAL A 18 6.97 -5.86 -3.06
C VAL A 18 6.31 -7.16 -3.50
N ALA A 19 5.44 -7.74 -2.66
CA ALA A 19 4.74 -8.98 -2.99
C ALA A 19 3.91 -8.85 -4.27
N ALA A 20 3.24 -7.71 -4.47
CA ALA A 20 2.50 -7.44 -5.69
C ALA A 20 3.40 -7.43 -6.94
N HIS A 21 4.57 -6.79 -6.87
CA HIS A 21 5.53 -6.81 -7.98
C HIS A 21 6.10 -8.21 -8.23
N LEU A 22 6.30 -9.02 -7.19
CA LEU A 22 6.74 -10.41 -7.35
C LEU A 22 5.65 -11.28 -8.00
N ILE A 23 4.38 -11.08 -7.62
CA ILE A 23 3.25 -11.76 -8.26
C ILE A 23 3.18 -11.38 -9.74
N TYR A 24 3.31 -10.09 -10.06
CA TYR A 24 3.36 -9.64 -11.46
C TYR A 24 4.50 -10.28 -12.25
N LEU A 25 5.70 -10.35 -11.65
CA LEU A 25 6.86 -10.96 -12.29
C LEU A 25 6.67 -12.47 -12.50
N PHE A 26 6.03 -13.17 -11.57
CA PHE A 26 5.68 -14.57 -11.70
C PHE A 26 4.62 -14.79 -12.80
N ASP A 27 3.61 -13.92 -12.85
CA ASP A 27 2.55 -13.99 -13.85
C ASP A 27 3.10 -13.76 -15.27
N LEU A 28 4.10 -12.88 -15.42
CA LEU A 28 4.81 -12.69 -16.69
C LEU A 28 5.49 -13.98 -17.21
N MET A 29 5.81 -14.93 -16.32
CA MET A 29 6.41 -16.21 -16.70
C MET A 29 5.35 -17.26 -17.09
N THR A 30 4.07 -17.00 -16.85
CA THR A 30 2.97 -17.92 -17.14
C THR A 30 2.07 -17.39 -18.26
N PRO A 31 1.76 -18.17 -19.30
CA PRO A 31 0.80 -17.75 -20.33
C PRO A 31 -0.62 -17.71 -19.74
N GLY A 32 -1.21 -16.52 -19.63
CA GLY A 32 -2.55 -16.29 -19.10
C GLY A 32 -3.12 -14.90 -19.44
N PRO A 33 -4.41 -14.65 -19.17
CA PRO A 33 -5.04 -13.35 -19.39
C PRO A 33 -4.54 -12.33 -18.36
N GLN A 34 -3.64 -11.43 -18.79
CA GLN A 34 -2.93 -10.46 -17.94
C GLN A 34 -3.77 -9.24 -17.54
N GLU A 35 -4.85 -8.93 -18.27
CA GLU A 35 -5.62 -7.69 -18.10
C GLU A 35 -6.20 -7.50 -16.69
N PHE A 36 -6.66 -8.57 -16.05
CA PHE A 36 -7.23 -8.49 -14.69
C PHE A 36 -6.14 -8.19 -13.66
N LEU A 37 -4.95 -8.76 -13.84
CA LEU A 37 -3.84 -8.57 -12.91
C LEU A 37 -3.31 -7.14 -12.98
N ASP A 38 -3.23 -6.56 -14.17
CA ASP A 38 -2.82 -5.17 -14.37
C ASP A 38 -3.75 -4.20 -13.62
N VAL A 39 -5.06 -4.40 -13.76
CA VAL A 39 -6.05 -3.58 -13.04
C VAL A 39 -5.98 -3.80 -11.53
N ALA A 40 -5.76 -5.04 -11.09
CA ALA A 40 -5.60 -5.33 -9.66
C ALA A 40 -4.35 -4.65 -9.08
N LEU A 41 -3.24 -4.64 -9.82
CA LEU A 41 -1.97 -4.01 -9.44
C LEU A 41 -2.10 -2.50 -9.27
N LEU A 42 -2.95 -1.85 -10.06
CA LEU A 42 -3.25 -0.43 -9.90
C LEU A 42 -3.80 -0.12 -8.50
N LEU A 43 -4.59 -1.02 -7.90
CA LEU A 43 -5.17 -0.78 -6.58
C LEU A 43 -4.20 -1.04 -5.42
N VAL A 44 -3.10 -1.75 -5.66
CA VAL A 44 -2.17 -2.20 -4.62
C VAL A 44 -1.62 -1.07 -3.76
N PRO A 45 -1.18 0.10 -4.29
CA PRO A 45 -0.71 1.20 -3.45
C PRO A 45 -1.75 1.67 -2.44
N GLY A 46 -3.02 1.70 -2.85
CA GLY A 46 -4.13 2.03 -1.95
C GLY A 46 -4.31 0.96 -0.87
N VAL A 47 -4.28 -0.32 -1.23
CA VAL A 47 -4.43 -1.44 -0.29
C VAL A 47 -3.26 -1.49 0.72
N ALA A 48 -2.02 -1.33 0.25
CA ALA A 48 -0.84 -1.26 1.10
C ALA A 48 -0.92 -0.10 2.09
N SER A 49 -1.36 1.07 1.61
CA SER A 49 -1.57 2.26 2.43
C SER A 49 -2.67 2.08 3.46
N PHE A 50 -3.79 1.47 3.07
CA PHE A 50 -4.88 1.08 3.96
C PHE A 50 -4.38 0.15 5.08
N ALA A 51 -3.72 -0.96 4.72
CA ALA A 51 -3.24 -1.95 5.68
C ALA A 51 -2.25 -1.34 6.68
N SER A 52 -1.30 -0.54 6.18
CA SER A 52 -0.32 0.14 7.01
C SER A 52 -0.96 1.15 7.96
N THR A 53 -1.90 1.95 7.47
CA THR A 53 -2.64 2.95 8.25
C THR A 53 -3.50 2.29 9.34
N TYR A 54 -4.14 1.18 9.01
CA TYR A 54 -5.02 0.43 9.91
C TYR A 54 -4.23 -0.11 11.12
N VAL A 55 -3.08 -0.74 10.86
CA VAL A 55 -2.22 -1.35 11.89
C VAL A 55 -1.44 -0.30 12.70
N ALA A 56 -1.19 0.88 12.14
CA ALA A 56 -0.43 1.92 12.82
C ALA A 56 -1.13 2.39 14.11
N PRO A 57 -0.46 2.38 15.29
CA PRO A 57 -1.08 2.81 16.55
C PRO A 57 -1.13 4.34 16.71
N LYS A 58 -0.17 5.05 16.13
CA LYS A 58 -0.04 6.52 16.16
C LYS A 58 0.45 7.02 14.81
N ARG A 59 0.17 8.28 14.47
CA ARG A 59 0.57 8.93 13.20
C ARG A 59 0.11 8.18 11.95
N LYS A 60 -1.09 7.61 11.98
CA LYS A 60 -1.66 6.74 10.93
C LYS A 60 -1.54 7.34 9.53
N VAL A 61 -1.93 8.61 9.39
CA VAL A 61 -1.87 9.34 8.12
C VAL A 61 -0.44 9.43 7.58
N LEU A 62 0.54 9.75 8.44
CA LEU A 62 1.93 9.88 8.02
C LEU A 62 2.51 8.52 7.57
N VAL A 63 2.16 7.44 8.28
CA VAL A 63 2.57 6.08 7.91
C VAL A 63 1.96 5.68 6.56
N GLY A 64 0.65 5.84 6.40
CA GLY A 64 -0.04 5.53 5.14
C GLY A 64 0.49 6.33 3.95
N MET A 65 0.71 7.63 4.13
CA MET A 65 1.24 8.51 3.09
C MET A 65 2.72 8.28 2.78
N SER A 66 3.52 7.77 3.72
CA SER A 66 4.94 7.46 3.44
C SER A 66 5.12 6.43 2.34
N LEU A 67 4.12 5.56 2.12
CA LEU A 67 4.13 4.58 1.04
C LEU A 67 4.03 5.21 -0.35
N ALA A 68 3.58 6.46 -0.45
CA ALA A 68 3.62 7.21 -1.69
C ALA A 68 5.06 7.44 -2.20
N LEU A 69 6.04 7.47 -1.30
CA LEU A 69 7.46 7.56 -1.65
C LEU A 69 8.07 6.18 -1.92
N PHE A 70 7.71 5.17 -1.11
CA PHE A 70 8.25 3.81 -1.28
C PHE A 70 7.77 3.15 -2.57
N GLY A 71 6.52 3.36 -2.97
CA GLY A 71 5.94 2.74 -4.16
C GLY A 71 6.71 3.03 -5.45
N PRO A 72 6.96 4.31 -5.81
CA PRO A 72 7.80 4.65 -6.96
C PRO A 72 9.21 4.08 -6.88
N ILE A 73 9.82 4.01 -5.69
CA ILE A 73 11.15 3.41 -5.52
C ILE A 73 11.09 1.90 -5.85
N VAL A 74 10.11 1.18 -5.32
CA VAL A 74 9.91 -0.25 -5.60
C VAL A 74 9.64 -0.48 -7.08
N ALA A 75 8.77 0.33 -7.70
CA ALA A 75 8.44 0.24 -9.11
C ALA A 75 9.66 0.52 -10.02
N MET A 76 10.50 1.50 -9.66
CA MET A 76 11.74 1.77 -10.38
C MET A 76 12.74 0.61 -10.26
N ILE A 77 12.85 -0.02 -9.09
CA ILE A 77 13.68 -1.21 -8.91
C ILE A 77 13.15 -2.38 -9.75
N ALA A 78 11.83 -2.59 -9.75
CA ALA A 78 11.18 -3.62 -10.56
C ALA A 78 11.39 -3.39 -12.07
N ALA A 79 11.27 -2.13 -12.53
CA ALA A 79 11.57 -1.75 -13.90
C ALA A 79 13.02 -2.11 -14.30
N GLN A 80 13.99 -1.88 -13.41
CA GLN A 80 15.37 -2.29 -13.67
C GLN A 80 15.53 -3.81 -13.70
N ALA A 81 14.84 -4.54 -12.82
CA ALA A 81 14.83 -6.00 -12.84
C ALA A 81 14.24 -6.55 -14.15
N HIS A 82 13.15 -5.96 -14.65
CA HIS A 82 12.56 -6.32 -15.94
C HIS A 82 13.53 -6.12 -17.10
N GLN A 83 14.28 -5.01 -17.11
CA GLN A 83 15.31 -4.78 -18.14
C GLN A 83 16.44 -5.81 -18.09
N LEU A 84 16.88 -6.22 -16.89
CA LEU A 84 17.88 -7.28 -16.73
C LEU A 84 17.39 -8.64 -17.24
N LEU A 85 16.08 -8.88 -17.20
CA LEU A 85 15.43 -10.07 -17.75
C LEU A 85 15.13 -9.98 -19.25
N GLY A 86 15.54 -8.89 -19.92
CA GLY A 86 15.30 -8.67 -21.35
C GLY A 86 13.87 -8.24 -21.70
N ILE A 87 13.05 -7.91 -20.70
CA ILE A 87 11.70 -7.41 -20.89
C ILE A 87 11.77 -5.92 -21.25
N ALA A 88 11.12 -5.53 -22.34
CA ALA A 88 11.05 -4.13 -22.73
C ALA A 88 10.30 -3.30 -21.67
N VAL A 89 10.90 -2.20 -21.24
CA VAL A 89 10.30 -1.27 -20.28
C VAL A 89 10.18 0.09 -20.94
N ASP A 90 8.94 0.56 -21.11
CA ASP A 90 8.67 1.89 -21.61
C ASP A 90 9.05 2.95 -20.57
N ARG A 91 10.01 3.81 -20.94
CA ARG A 91 10.45 4.93 -20.11
C ARG A 91 9.82 6.21 -20.60
N ILE A 92 8.61 6.49 -20.15
CA ILE A 92 7.92 7.76 -20.44
C ILE A 92 8.69 8.91 -19.77
N ALA A 93 9.17 9.87 -20.57
CA ALA A 93 9.89 11.06 -20.11
C ALA A 93 11.16 10.77 -19.28
N GLY A 94 11.81 9.63 -19.51
CA GLY A 94 13.02 9.21 -18.81
C GLY A 94 12.80 8.82 -17.34
N VAL A 95 13.90 8.61 -16.60
CA VAL A 95 13.88 8.12 -15.22
C VAL A 95 13.14 9.08 -14.26
N VAL A 96 13.41 10.38 -14.39
CA VAL A 96 12.82 11.40 -13.51
C VAL A 96 11.33 11.57 -13.83
N GLY A 97 10.95 11.58 -15.11
CA GLY A 97 9.55 11.68 -15.53
C GLY A 97 8.72 10.49 -15.06
N MET A 98 9.22 9.28 -15.26
CA MET A 98 8.58 8.05 -14.77
C MET A 98 8.41 8.07 -13.26
N PHE A 99 9.43 8.47 -12.50
CA PHE A 99 9.34 8.61 -11.05
C PHE A 99 8.27 9.62 -10.64
N ALA A 100 8.21 10.79 -11.27
CA ALA A 100 7.22 11.81 -10.96
C ALA A 100 5.79 11.34 -11.23
N ILE A 101 5.54 10.69 -12.36
CA ILE A 101 4.24 10.12 -12.73
C ILE A 101 3.82 9.05 -11.70
N LEU A 102 4.73 8.12 -11.40
CA LEU A 102 4.47 7.07 -10.40
C LEU A 102 4.24 7.66 -9.01
N PHE A 103 4.96 8.70 -8.63
CA PHE A 103 4.79 9.38 -7.36
C PHE A 103 3.42 10.03 -7.23
N VAL A 104 2.97 10.77 -8.24
CA VAL A 104 1.63 11.38 -8.23
C VAL A 104 0.56 10.29 -8.14
N TYR A 105 0.69 9.23 -8.94
CA TYR A 105 -0.22 8.10 -8.90
C TYR A 105 -0.28 7.45 -7.51
N HIS A 106 0.87 7.11 -6.94
CA HIS A 106 0.95 6.50 -5.63
C HIS A 106 0.45 7.44 -4.53
N ALA A 107 0.71 8.75 -4.63
CA ALA A 107 0.19 9.73 -3.68
C ALA A 107 -1.33 9.78 -3.69
N MET A 108 -1.96 9.78 -4.88
CA MET A 108 -3.42 9.73 -5.01
C MET A 108 -3.99 8.45 -4.41
N SER A 109 -3.47 7.29 -4.81
CA SER A 109 -3.94 5.98 -4.31
C SER A 109 -3.71 5.81 -2.81
N CYS A 110 -2.56 6.23 -2.29
CA CYS A 110 -2.25 6.21 -0.86
C CYS A 110 -3.16 7.17 -0.07
N THR A 111 -3.55 8.32 -0.64
CA THR A 111 -4.50 9.24 0.01
C THR A 111 -5.83 8.55 0.27
N VAL A 112 -6.37 7.87 -0.75
CA VAL A 112 -7.64 7.11 -0.64
C VAL A 112 -7.49 5.96 0.37
N GLY A 113 -6.45 5.14 0.22
CA GLY A 113 -6.19 4.01 1.14
C GLY A 113 -6.01 4.46 2.59
N THR A 114 -5.26 5.54 2.81
CA THR A 114 -5.06 6.15 4.13
C THR A 114 -6.36 6.68 4.72
N ALA A 115 -7.18 7.38 3.93
CA ALA A 115 -8.46 7.90 4.40
C ALA A 115 -9.39 6.77 4.88
N ILE A 116 -9.52 5.71 4.08
CA ILE A 116 -10.32 4.53 4.42
C ILE A 116 -9.75 3.83 5.66
N GLY A 117 -8.42 3.61 5.70
CA GLY A 117 -7.76 2.93 6.82
C GLY A 117 -7.89 3.71 8.13
N PHE A 118 -7.81 5.03 8.05
CA PHE A 118 -8.02 5.91 9.19
C PHE A 118 -9.46 5.80 9.71
N ALA A 119 -10.45 5.93 8.82
CA ALA A 119 -11.87 5.83 9.17
C ALA A 119 -12.21 4.47 9.79
N ALA A 120 -11.82 3.36 9.15
CA ALA A 120 -12.05 2.00 9.66
C ALA A 120 -11.45 1.81 11.06
N SER A 121 -10.23 2.30 11.27
CA SER A 121 -9.55 2.16 12.55
C SER A 121 -10.18 3.00 13.68
N ARG A 122 -10.89 4.08 13.33
CA ARG A 122 -11.61 4.93 14.27
C ARG A 122 -12.94 4.28 14.67
N THR A 123 -13.70 3.77 13.70
CA THR A 123 -14.99 3.10 13.95
C THR A 123 -14.85 1.92 14.93
N ILE A 124 -13.79 1.12 14.79
CA ILE A 124 -13.54 -0.01 15.69
C ILE A 124 -13.23 0.46 17.12
N ARG A 125 -12.43 1.53 17.25
CA ARG A 125 -12.08 2.10 18.55
C ARG A 125 -13.30 2.69 19.26
N ASP A 126 -14.16 3.37 18.50
CA ASP A 126 -15.40 3.98 19.01
C ASP A 126 -16.48 2.92 19.31
N GLY A 127 -16.45 1.77 18.63
CA GLY A 127 -17.31 0.63 18.94
C GLY A 127 -16.93 -0.06 20.25
N LEU A 128 -15.63 -0.19 20.54
CA LEU A 128 -15.11 -0.80 21.77
C LEU A 128 -15.26 0.08 23.01
N SER A 129 -15.46 1.40 22.86
CA SER A 129 -15.62 2.32 23.99
C SER A 129 -17.06 2.46 24.48
N LYS A 130 -18.05 1.90 23.76
CA LYS A 130 -19.43 1.88 24.24
C LYS A 130 -19.57 0.76 25.28
N PRO A 131 -19.91 1.07 26.55
CA PRO A 131 -20.19 0.03 27.53
C PRO A 131 -21.35 -0.84 27.02
N SER A 132 -21.18 -2.16 27.07
CA SER A 132 -22.23 -3.11 26.74
C SER A 132 -23.49 -2.70 27.51
N LYS A 133 -24.64 -2.62 26.83
CA LYS A 133 -25.92 -2.33 27.48
C LYS A 133 -26.21 -3.34 28.61
N GLU A 134 -25.61 -4.52 28.54
CA GLU A 134 -25.74 -5.60 29.51
C GLU A 134 -25.14 -5.26 30.89
N ASP A 135 -24.16 -4.36 30.97
CA ASP A 135 -23.60 -3.89 32.24
C ASP A 135 -24.46 -2.80 32.91
N ARG A 136 -25.51 -2.33 32.22
CA ARG A 136 -26.38 -1.24 32.68
C ARG A 136 -27.62 -1.71 33.44
N ASP A 137 -27.92 -3.00 33.38
CA ASP A 137 -29.12 -3.58 33.99
C ASP A 137 -28.83 -4.30 35.33
N ILE A 138 -27.59 -4.19 35.85
CA ILE A 138 -27.15 -4.82 37.12
C ILE A 138 -27.12 -3.80 38.30
N HIS A 139 -27.57 -2.57 38.09
CA HIS A 139 -27.68 -1.53 39.13
C HIS A 139 -29.03 -0.84 39.10
#